data_AF-A0A7J4LIH8-F1
#
_entry.id   AF-A0A7J4LIH8-F1
#
_cell.length_a   1.000
_cell.length_b   1.000
_cell.length_c   1.000
_cell.angle_alpha   90.00
_cell.angle_beta   90.00
_cell.angle_gamma   90.00
#
_symmetry.space_group_name_H-M   'P 1'
#
loop_
_entity.id
_entity.type
_entity.pdbx_description
1 polymer ?
#
loop_
_entity_poly.entity_id
_entity_poly.type
_entity_poly.pdbx_seq_one_letter_code
_entity_poly.pdbx_strand_id
1 'polypeptide(L)'
;MFCPKCGSILGPKKVGGKTVMGCSCGYINRKPEKLEIKEVIKDKEEIVPVEEEVEVHPLTDDAECPKCGHTKAYYWEVQTRASDEPATKFLKCEKCKHIWRDYK
;
A
#
# COMPACT_ATOMS: atom_id res chain seq x y z
N MET A 1 11.89 14.43 -14.95
CA MET A 1 11.62 13.06 -15.45
C MET A 1 10.58 12.98 -16.59
N PHE A 2 9.98 14.11 -17.03
CA PHE A 2 8.92 14.14 -18.05
C PHE A 2 9.33 14.99 -19.28
N CYS A 3 8.88 14.65 -20.50
CA CYS A 3 9.15 15.44 -21.73
C CYS A 3 8.31 16.72 -21.70
N PRO A 4 8.93 17.91 -21.85
CA PRO A 4 8.23 19.19 -21.81
C PRO A 4 7.30 19.43 -23.01
N LYS A 5 7.37 18.58 -24.05
CA LYS A 5 6.47 18.64 -25.22
C LYS A 5 5.26 17.71 -25.11
N CYS A 6 5.43 16.53 -24.52
CA CYS A 6 4.47 15.42 -24.56
C CYS A 6 3.87 15.09 -23.18
N GLY A 7 4.44 15.62 -22.10
CA GLY A 7 4.08 15.25 -20.73
C GLY A 7 4.47 13.82 -20.33
N SER A 8 4.83 12.95 -21.26
CA SER A 8 5.20 11.56 -20.98
C SER A 8 6.57 11.45 -20.29
N ILE A 9 6.77 10.36 -19.56
CA ILE A 9 8.02 10.04 -18.88
C ILE A 9 9.15 9.86 -19.91
N LEU A 10 10.31 10.45 -19.63
CA LEU A 10 11.52 10.24 -20.43
C LEU A 10 12.09 8.85 -20.16
N GLY A 11 12.38 8.08 -21.20
CA GLY A 11 13.04 6.77 -21.09
C GLY A 11 14.48 6.79 -21.59
N PRO A 12 15.34 5.85 -21.17
CA PRO A 12 16.69 5.74 -21.68
C PRO A 12 16.69 5.30 -23.15
N LYS A 13 17.38 6.05 -24.01
CA LYS A 13 17.60 5.78 -25.44
C LYS A 13 19.10 5.81 -25.74
N LYS A 14 19.58 4.91 -26.60
CA LYS A 14 20.98 4.89 -27.05
C LYS A 14 21.10 5.72 -28.34
N VAL A 15 21.88 6.79 -28.31
CA VAL A 15 22.18 7.60 -29.50
C VAL A 15 23.70 7.77 -29.59
N GLY A 16 24.31 7.25 -30.66
CA GLY A 16 25.76 7.35 -30.88
C GLY A 16 26.62 6.72 -29.77
N GLY A 17 26.18 5.59 -29.22
CA GLY A 17 26.90 4.88 -28.14
C GLY A 17 26.75 5.48 -26.74
N LYS A 18 26.01 6.59 -26.59
CA LYS A 18 25.72 7.21 -25.28
C LYS A 18 24.26 7.01 -24.91
N THR A 19 24.00 6.65 -23.65
CA THR A 19 22.65 6.56 -23.09
C THR A 19 22.15 7.96 -22.74
N VAL A 20 21.07 8.40 -23.40
CA VAL A 20 20.42 9.70 -23.20
C VAL A 20 18.95 9.49 -22.84
N MET A 21 18.34 10.42 -22.10
CA MET A 21 16.92 10.33 -21.74
C MET A 21 16.06 10.98 -22.82
N GLY A 22 15.17 10.23 -23.49
CA GLY A 22 14.31 10.75 -24.54
C GLY A 22 12.84 10.30 -24.44
N CYS A 23 11.90 11.15 -24.84
CA CYS A 23 10.48 10.75 -25.03
C CYS A 23 10.31 10.22 -26.47
N SER A 24 9.22 9.48 -26.68
CA SER A 24 8.70 9.14 -28.02
C SER A 24 8.41 10.38 -28.88
N CYS A 25 8.13 11.52 -28.24
CA CYS A 25 7.93 12.87 -28.82
C CYS A 25 9.13 13.43 -29.62
N GLY A 26 10.27 12.72 -29.65
CA GLY A 26 11.52 13.18 -30.28
C GLY A 26 12.33 14.15 -29.41
N TYR A 27 11.86 14.52 -28.22
CA TYR A 27 12.66 15.28 -27.25
C TYR A 27 13.75 14.40 -26.65
N ILE A 28 14.98 14.92 -26.62
CA ILE A 28 16.16 14.29 -26.02
C ILE A 28 16.73 15.25 -24.99
N ASN A 29 16.82 14.79 -23.74
CA ASN A 29 17.50 15.52 -22.69
C ASN A 29 19.02 15.30 -22.84
N ARG A 30 19.73 16.39 -23.16
CA ARG A 30 21.19 16.39 -23.41
C ARG A 30 22.03 16.65 -22.16
N LYS A 31 21.40 16.88 -21.01
CA LYS A 31 22.07 16.96 -19.70
C LYS A 31 21.80 15.64 -18.96
N PRO A 32 22.70 14.65 -19.04
CA PRO A 32 22.58 13.44 -18.25
C PRO A 32 22.94 13.80 -16.80
N GLU A 33 21.95 14.16 -15.99
CA GLU A 33 22.10 13.96 -14.55
C GLU A 33 22.30 12.45 -14.36
N LYS A 34 23.34 12.05 -13.61
CA LYS A 34 23.61 10.65 -13.31
C LYS A 34 22.37 10.09 -12.60
N LEU A 35 21.57 9.32 -13.33
CA LEU A 35 20.47 8.56 -12.75
C LEU A 35 21.06 7.32 -12.09
N GLU A 36 21.41 7.45 -10.82
CA GLU A 36 21.60 6.28 -9.96
C GLU A 36 20.22 5.68 -9.70
N ILE A 37 19.93 4.54 -10.34
CA ILE A 37 18.79 3.71 -9.96
C ILE A 37 19.17 3.07 -8.62
N LYS A 38 18.81 3.72 -7.52
CA LYS A 38 18.83 3.09 -6.21
C LYS A 38 17.51 2.35 -6.05
N GLU A 39 17.56 1.02 -5.98
CA GLU A 39 16.49 0.24 -5.38
C GLU A 39 16.45 0.59 -3.90
N VAL A 40 15.73 1.65 -3.56
CA VAL A 40 15.33 1.86 -2.18
C VAL A 40 14.18 0.89 -1.96
N ILE A 41 14.49 -0.27 -1.37
CA ILE A 41 13.50 -1.07 -0.66
C ILE A 41 13.10 -0.20 0.52
N LYS A 42 12.17 0.74 0.29
CA LYS A 42 11.45 1.36 1.38
C LYS A 42 10.59 0.24 1.93
N ASP A 43 11.04 -0.33 3.06
CA ASP A 43 10.10 -0.86 4.05
C ASP A 43 8.98 0.17 4.11
N LYS A 44 7.79 -0.27 3.71
CA LYS A 44 6.61 0.55 3.48
C LYS A 44 6.45 1.44 4.72
N GLU A 45 6.91 2.69 4.65
CA GLU A 45 6.66 3.67 5.70
C GLU A 45 5.12 3.73 5.76
N GLU A 46 4.57 3.15 6.82
CA GLU A 46 3.15 3.25 7.13
C GLU A 46 2.85 4.73 7.09
N ILE A 47 2.13 5.15 6.05
CA ILE A 47 1.44 6.42 6.06
C ILE A 47 0.53 6.29 7.28
N VAL A 48 0.89 6.90 8.40
CA VAL A 48 0.03 6.96 9.58
C VAL A 48 -0.96 8.06 9.27
N PRO A 49 -2.20 7.75 8.84
CA PRO A 49 -3.22 8.77 8.81
C PRO A 49 -3.52 9.06 10.27
N VAL A 50 -3.43 10.32 10.69
CA VAL A 50 -4.13 10.77 11.89
C VAL A 50 -5.60 10.83 11.50
N GLU A 51 -6.21 9.66 11.39
CA GLU A 51 -7.65 9.52 11.34
C GLU A 51 -8.06 9.27 12.79
N GLU A 52 -8.86 10.17 13.35
CA GLU A 52 -9.75 9.78 14.44
C GLU A 52 -10.34 8.42 14.05
N GLU A 53 -10.06 7.37 14.83
CA GLU A 53 -10.54 6.01 14.57
C GLU A 53 -12.07 6.00 14.62
N VAL A 54 -12.71 6.49 13.57
CA VAL A 54 -14.12 6.28 13.33
C VAL A 54 -14.21 4.80 13.01
N GLU A 55 -14.57 4.00 14.01
CA GLU A 55 -14.83 2.57 13.86
C GLU A 55 -16.07 2.41 12.96
N VAL A 56 -15.85 2.45 11.65
CA VAL A 56 -16.85 2.23 10.58
C VAL A 56 -17.22 0.76 10.39
N HIS A 57 -16.57 -0.12 11.14
CA HIS A 57 -16.79 -1.55 11.04
C HIS A 57 -18.09 -1.95 11.74
N PRO A 58 -18.79 -2.98 11.24
CA PRO A 58 -19.95 -3.52 11.93
C PRO A 58 -19.58 -4.10 13.29
N LEU A 59 -20.46 -3.91 14.28
CA LEU A 59 -20.33 -4.48 15.62
C LEU A 59 -21.07 -5.82 15.69
N THR A 60 -20.47 -6.83 16.31
CA THR A 60 -21.07 -8.12 16.63
C THR A 60 -21.08 -8.35 18.15
N ASP A 61 -22.11 -9.03 18.66
CA ASP A 61 -22.27 -9.41 20.07
C ASP A 61 -21.90 -10.87 20.38
N ASP A 62 -21.45 -11.62 19.37
CA ASP A 62 -21.13 -13.04 19.46
C ASP A 62 -19.62 -13.32 19.65
N ALA A 63 -18.82 -12.29 19.97
CA ALA A 63 -17.36 -12.36 19.96
C ALA A 63 -16.76 -12.04 21.33
N GLU A 64 -16.38 -13.07 22.08
CA GLU A 64 -15.72 -12.91 23.38
C GLU A 64 -14.24 -12.51 23.22
N CYS A 65 -13.88 -11.37 23.81
CA CYS A 65 -12.52 -10.86 23.78
C CYS A 65 -11.60 -11.70 24.69
N PRO A 66 -10.53 -12.32 24.16
CA PRO A 66 -9.64 -13.19 24.95
C PRO A 66 -8.84 -12.44 26.02
N LYS A 67 -8.80 -11.10 25.96
CA LYS A 67 -8.06 -10.25 26.91
C LYS A 67 -8.91 -9.75 28.08
N CYS A 68 -10.22 -9.53 27.86
CA CYS A 68 -11.07 -8.86 28.87
C CYS A 68 -12.46 -9.48 29.05
N GLY A 69 -12.82 -10.53 28.30
CA GLY A 69 -14.11 -11.22 28.40
C GLY A 69 -15.31 -10.42 27.89
N HIS A 70 -15.10 -9.29 27.20
CA HIS A 70 -16.19 -8.53 26.61
C HIS A 70 -16.74 -9.22 25.36
N THR A 71 -18.05 -9.32 25.21
CA THR A 71 -18.72 -10.06 24.13
C THR A 71 -18.96 -9.26 22.86
N LYS A 72 -18.76 -7.93 22.89
CA LYS A 72 -18.90 -7.08 21.70
C LYS A 72 -17.56 -6.73 21.08
N ALA A 73 -17.48 -6.91 19.77
CA ALA A 73 -16.32 -6.58 18.96
C ALA A 73 -16.72 -6.06 17.58
N TYR A 74 -15.93 -5.16 17.03
CA TYR A 74 -15.97 -4.77 15.62
C TYR A 74 -15.35 -5.87 14.77
N TYR A 75 -15.86 -6.12 13.57
CA TYR A 75 -15.26 -7.11 12.68
C TYR A 75 -15.08 -6.60 11.25
N TRP A 76 -14.04 -7.11 10.58
CA TRP A 76 -13.80 -6.90 9.15
C TRP A 76 -13.10 -8.10 8.54
N GLU A 77 -13.24 -8.27 7.23
CA GLU A 77 -12.66 -9.39 6.50
C GLU A 77 -11.59 -8.88 5.53
N VAL A 78 -10.43 -9.53 5.52
CA VAL A 78 -9.33 -9.21 4.61
C VAL A 78 -9.02 -10.43 3.76
N GLN A 79 -8.99 -10.22 2.45
CA GLN A 79 -8.50 -11.20 1.48
C GLN A 79 -6.98 -11.18 1.51
N THR A 80 -6.37 -12.08 2.28
CA THR A 80 -4.91 -12.08 2.47
C THR A 80 -4.16 -12.98 1.48
N ARG A 81 -4.85 -13.82 0.69
CA ARG A 81 -4.22 -14.85 -0.17
C ARG A 81 -5.04 -15.16 -1.44
N ALA A 82 -4.51 -16.05 -2.29
CA ALA A 82 -5.10 -16.47 -3.56
C ALA A 82 -6.51 -17.06 -3.38
N SER A 83 -7.30 -17.12 -4.46
CA SER A 83 -8.73 -17.46 -4.47
C SER A 83 -9.15 -18.78 -3.80
N ASP A 84 -8.21 -19.66 -3.44
CA ASP A 84 -8.46 -20.96 -2.80
C ASP A 84 -8.57 -20.90 -1.27
N GLU A 85 -8.22 -19.79 -0.61
CA GLU A 85 -8.30 -19.65 0.86
C GLU A 85 -9.46 -18.74 1.28
N PRO A 86 -10.19 -19.07 2.37
CA PRO A 86 -11.27 -18.23 2.89
C PRO A 86 -10.73 -16.89 3.41
N ALA A 87 -11.59 -15.87 3.38
CA ALA A 87 -11.27 -14.55 3.90
C ALA A 87 -10.86 -14.63 5.39
N THR A 88 -9.81 -13.90 5.78
CA THR A 88 -9.45 -13.82 7.20
C THR A 88 -10.35 -12.79 7.87
N LYS A 89 -11.15 -13.23 8.84
CA LYS A 89 -11.97 -12.35 9.67
C LYS A 89 -11.18 -11.86 10.88
N PHE A 90 -11.10 -10.56 11.04
CA PHE A 90 -10.49 -9.87 12.17
C PHE A 90 -11.58 -9.32 13.09
N LEU A 91 -11.30 -9.34 14.39
CA LEU A 91 -12.17 -8.83 15.46
C LEU A 91 -11.39 -7.82 16.29
N LYS A 92 -12.01 -6.71 16.68
CA LYS A 92 -11.46 -5.69 17.58
C LYS A 92 -12.43 -5.46 18.73
N CYS A 93 -11.98 -5.68 19.95
CA CYS A 93 -12.82 -5.48 21.14
C CYS A 93 -13.26 -4.01 21.23
N GLU A 94 -14.56 -3.77 21.40
CA GLU A 94 -15.10 -2.41 21.55
C GLU A 94 -14.55 -1.73 22.82
N LYS A 95 -14.36 -2.49 23.91
CA LYS A 95 -13.88 -2.02 25.21
C LYS A 95 -12.36 -1.85 25.32
N CYS A 96 -11.59 -2.90 25.03
CA CYS A 96 -10.13 -2.92 25.28
C CYS A 96 -9.28 -2.75 24.02
N LYS A 97 -9.94 -2.60 22.85
CA LYS A 97 -9.30 -2.41 21.53
C LYS A 97 -8.32 -3.51 21.12
N HIS A 98 -8.31 -4.65 21.82
CA HIS A 98 -7.53 -5.82 21.44
C HIS A 98 -8.04 -6.37 20.11
N ILE A 99 -7.11 -6.69 19.20
CA ILE A 99 -7.42 -7.23 17.87
C ILE A 99 -6.98 -8.70 17.83
N TRP A 100 -7.86 -9.58 17.36
CA TRP A 100 -7.57 -11.00 17.15
C TRP A 100 -8.21 -11.51 15.86
N ARG A 101 -7.79 -12.70 15.43
CA ARG A 101 -8.29 -13.36 14.22
C ARG A 101 -9.32 -14.42 14.62
N ASP A 102 -10.43 -14.47 13.89
CA ASP A 102 -11.42 -15.53 14.00
C ASP A 102 -11.02 -16.64 13.03
N TYR A 103 -10.46 -17.74 13.57
CA TYR A 103 -10.15 -18.94 12.81
C TYR A 103 -11.36 -19.88 12.85
N LYS A 104 -12.45 -19.50 12.18
CA LYS A 104 -13.56 -20.41 11.89
C LYS A 104 -13.38 -21.09 10.55
#